data_AF-A0A6V7IZ94-F1
#
_entry.id   AF-A0A6V7IZ94-F1
#
_cell.length_a   1.000
_cell.length_b   1.000
_cell.length_c   1.000
_cell.angle_alpha   90.00
_cell.angle_beta   90.00
_cell.angle_gamma   90.00
#
_symmetry.space_group_name_H-M   'P 1'
#
loop_
_entity.id
_entity.type
_entity.pdbx_description
1 polymer ?
#
loop_
_entity_poly.entity_id
_entity_poly.type
_entity_poly.pdbx_seq_one_letter_code
_entity_poly.pdbx_strand_id
1 'polypeptide(L)'
;EFRLIHYAGDVTYNVRGFLEKNNDLLFRDLREVMSHTSNSITHAIFDVKDLTSKKRPDTAVTQFKNSLNNLVDILMGKEPSYIRCIKPNDFKIS
;
A
#
# COMPACT_ATOMS: atom_id res chain seq x y z
N GLU A 1 -15.38 15.70 -7.08
CA GLU A 1 -14.81 15.57 -5.72
C GLU A 1 -15.89 15.00 -4.81
N PHE A 2 -15.53 14.43 -3.66
CA PHE A 2 -16.49 14.00 -2.64
C PHE A 2 -15.96 14.30 -1.25
N ARG A 3 -16.85 14.43 -0.26
CA ARG A 3 -16.49 14.67 1.15
C ARG A 3 -16.76 13.44 1.99
N LEU A 4 -15.84 13.14 2.90
CA LEU A 4 -15.98 12.08 3.89
C LEU A 4 -15.71 12.66 5.29
N ILE A 5 -16.54 12.28 6.26
CA ILE A 5 -16.40 12.69 7.66
C ILE A 5 -15.53 11.65 8.36
N HIS A 6 -14.33 12.05 8.79
CA HIS A 6 -13.42 11.19 9.55
C HIS A 6 -13.41 11.57 11.04
N TYR A 7 -12.84 10.70 11.88
CA TYR A 7 -12.67 10.98 13.31
C TYR A 7 -11.89 12.28 13.59
N ALA A 8 -11.00 12.68 12.68
CA ALA A 8 -10.17 13.88 12.78
C ALA A 8 -10.77 15.10 12.04
N GLY A 9 -12.01 14.99 11.55
CA GLY A 9 -12.71 16.04 10.81
C GLY A 9 -13.03 15.69 9.35
N ASP A 10 -13.61 16.66 8.66
CA ASP A 10 -14.03 16.53 7.27
C ASP A 10 -12.84 16.56 6.30
N VAL A 11 -12.81 15.61 5.37
CA VAL A 11 -11.81 15.56 4.30
C VAL A 11 -12.50 15.56 2.94
N THR A 12 -12.05 16.44 2.04
CA THR A 12 -12.52 16.49 0.65
C THR A 12 -11.53 15.77 -0.25
N TYR A 13 -11.99 14.74 -0.95
CA TYR A 13 -11.20 13.91 -1.84
C TYR A 13 -11.41 14.28 -3.31
N ASN A 14 -10.30 14.39 -4.04
CA ASN A 14 -10.32 14.60 -5.47
C ASN A 14 -10.28 13.28 -6.23
N VAL A 15 -11.31 13.00 -7.03
CA VAL A 15 -11.47 11.73 -7.77
C VAL A 15 -10.51 11.59 -8.97
N ARG A 16 -9.80 12.66 -9.35
CA ARG A 16 -8.90 12.64 -10.50
C ARG A 16 -7.77 11.63 -10.28
N GLY A 17 -7.66 10.67 -11.20
CA GLY A 17 -6.67 9.61 -11.15
C GLY A 17 -6.93 8.52 -10.10
N PHE A 18 -8.12 8.46 -9.48
CA PHE A 18 -8.44 7.39 -8.52
C PHE A 18 -8.33 6.00 -9.14
N LEU A 19 -8.85 5.82 -10.36
CA LEU A 19 -8.80 4.53 -11.04
C LEU A 19 -7.37 4.14 -11.40
N GLU A 20 -6.60 5.08 -11.97
CA GLU A 20 -5.20 4.87 -12.36
C GLU A 20 -4.32 4.52 -11.16
N LYS A 21 -4.46 5.25 -10.05
CA LYS A 21 -3.74 4.97 -8.80
C LYS A 21 -4.14 3.64 -8.15
N ASN A 22 -5.37 3.19 -8.38
CA ASN A 22 -5.81 1.89 -7.88
C ASN A 22 -5.35 0.72 -8.76
N ASN A 23 -5.00 1.01 -10.02
CA ASN A 23 -4.65 0.02 -11.00
C ASN A 23 -3.18 -0.39 -10.85
N ASP A 24 -2.91 -1.38 -10.00
CA ASP A 24 -1.56 -1.92 -9.76
C ASP A 24 -1.22 -3.03 -10.77
N LEU A 25 -1.27 -2.69 -12.06
CA LEU A 25 -0.96 -3.64 -13.13
C LEU A 25 0.55 -3.71 -13.33
N LEU A 26 1.20 -4.67 -12.67
CA LEU A 26 2.48 -5.16 -13.15
C LEU A 26 2.24 -6.19 -14.26
N PHE A 27 2.48 -5.77 -15.51
CA PHE A 27 2.34 -6.66 -16.66
C PHE A 27 3.28 -7.86 -16.54
N ARG A 28 2.77 -9.04 -16.93
CA ARG A 28 3.51 -10.31 -16.86
C ARG A 28 4.80 -10.24 -17.68
N ASP A 29 4.77 -9.59 -18.83
CA ASP A 29 5.92 -9.47 -19.74
C ASP A 29 7.06 -8.68 -19.08
N LEU A 30 6.72 -7.61 -18.35
CA LEU A 30 7.71 -6.83 -17.58
C LEU A 30 8.32 -7.69 -16.47
N ARG A 31 7.50 -8.47 -15.76
CA ARG A 31 7.97 -9.38 -14.71
C ARG A 31 8.89 -10.46 -15.27
N GLU A 32 8.57 -11.00 -16.44
CA GLU A 32 9.39 -12.01 -17.12
C GLU A 32 10.75 -11.44 -17.54
N VAL A 33 10.81 -10.24 -18.11
CA VAL A 33 12.09 -9.61 -18.44
C VAL A 33 12.92 -9.38 -17.18
N MET A 34 12.30 -8.90 -16.10
CA MET A 34 12.97 -8.64 -14.83
C MET A 34 13.45 -9.92 -14.13
N SER A 35 12.82 -11.07 -14.38
CA SER A 35 13.27 -12.36 -13.83
C SER A 35 14.44 -12.99 -14.60
N HIS A 36 14.85 -12.43 -15.75
CA HIS A 36 15.98 -12.92 -16.56
C HIS A 36 17.21 -12.00 -16.54
N THR A 37 17.15 -10.90 -15.78
CA THR A 37 18.27 -9.97 -15.65
C THR A 37 19.40 -10.58 -14.82
N SER A 38 20.66 -10.34 -15.17
CA SER A 38 21.81 -10.87 -14.43
C SER A 38 22.00 -10.29 -13.02
N ASN A 39 21.20 -9.29 -12.63
CA ASN A 39 21.26 -8.64 -11.33
C ASN A 39 20.60 -9.48 -10.22
N SER A 40 21.38 -9.85 -9.21
CA SER A 40 20.95 -10.71 -8.10
C SER A 40 19.80 -10.15 -7.25
N ILE A 41 19.77 -8.84 -7.02
CA ILE A 41 18.69 -8.18 -6.25
C ILE A 41 17.38 -8.30 -7.00
N THR A 42 17.43 -8.09 -8.31
CA THR A 42 16.24 -8.08 -9.16
C THR A 42 15.67 -9.50 -9.28
N HIS A 43 16.54 -10.51 -9.43
CA HIS A 43 16.16 -11.92 -9.33
C HIS A 43 15.50 -12.30 -8.00
N ALA A 44 15.97 -11.74 -6.88
CA ALA A 44 15.39 -12.02 -5.56
C ALA A 44 13.98 -11.41 -5.38
N ILE A 45 13.70 -10.30 -6.05
CA ILE A 45 12.40 -9.61 -6.02
C ILE A 45 11.42 -10.23 -7.03
N PHE A 46 11.90 -10.68 -8.18
CA PHE A 46 11.09 -11.22 -9.28
C PHE A 46 11.39 -12.70 -9.52
N ASP A 47 10.90 -13.56 -8.61
CA ASP A 47 11.05 -15.02 -8.74
C ASP A 47 10.21 -15.55 -9.92
N VAL A 48 10.82 -16.43 -10.71
CA VAL A 48 10.22 -17.14 -11.85
C VAL A 48 9.00 -17.97 -11.42
N LYS A 49 8.94 -18.42 -10.16
CA LYS A 49 7.79 -19.18 -9.62
C LYS A 49 6.49 -18.38 -9.63
N ASP A 50 6.55 -17.07 -9.41
CA ASP A 50 5.38 -16.20 -9.39
C ASP A 50 4.74 -15.98 -10.78
N LEU A 51 5.46 -16.28 -11.87
CA LEU A 51 4.94 -16.18 -13.24
C LEU A 51 3.85 -17.22 -13.55
N THR A 52 3.70 -18.23 -12.69
CA THR A 52 2.72 -19.33 -12.86
C THR A 52 1.33 -18.98 -12.33
N SER A 53 1.22 -17.93 -11.50
CA SER A 53 -0.05 -17.51 -10.91
C SER A 53 -0.94 -16.84 -11.95
N LYS A 54 -2.07 -17.48 -12.28
CA LYS A 54 -3.12 -16.91 -13.15
C LYS A 54 -4.09 -15.99 -12.38
N LYS A 55 -3.84 -15.70 -11.10
CA LYS A 55 -4.69 -14.79 -10.33
C LYS A 55 -4.57 -13.38 -10.89
N ARG A 56 -5.70 -12.67 -10.96
CA ARG A 56 -5.67 -11.24 -11.24
C ARG A 56 -4.81 -10.54 -10.18
N PRO A 57 -3.94 -9.59 -10.57
CA PRO A 57 -3.21 -8.79 -9.60
C PRO A 57 -4.21 -8.05 -8.71
N ASP A 58 -3.92 -8.03 -7.41
CA ASP A 58 -4.69 -7.28 -6.44
C ASP A 58 -4.57 -5.78 -6.73
N THR A 59 -5.68 -5.05 -6.61
CA THR A 59 -5.63 -3.58 -6.73
C THR A 59 -4.83 -2.97 -5.59
N ALA A 60 -4.25 -1.78 -5.80
CA ALA A 60 -3.47 -1.09 -4.77
C ALA A 60 -4.27 -0.93 -3.46
N VAL A 61 -5.58 -0.65 -3.56
CA VAL A 61 -6.46 -0.54 -2.39
C VAL A 61 -6.64 -1.88 -1.67
N THR A 62 -6.78 -2.99 -2.41
CA THR A 62 -6.89 -4.33 -1.80
C THR A 62 -5.61 -4.69 -1.04
N GLN A 63 -4.44 -4.44 -1.63
CA GLN A 63 -3.16 -4.68 -0.98
C GLN A 63 -3.01 -3.84 0.30
N PHE A 64 -3.28 -2.54 0.20
CA PHE A 64 -3.23 -1.63 1.35
C PHE A 64 -4.18 -2.06 2.49
N LYS A 65 -5.42 -2.46 2.14
CA LYS A 65 -6.40 -2.96 3.11
C LYS A 65 -5.90 -4.23 3.79
N ASN A 66 -5.33 -5.17 3.04
CA ASN A 66 -4.80 -6.41 3.61
C ASN A 66 -3.62 -6.14 4.56
N SER A 67 -2.70 -5.24 4.18
CA SER A 67 -1.59 -4.84 5.05
C SER A 67 -2.07 -4.20 6.35
N LEU A 68 -3.10 -3.34 6.30
CA LEU A 68 -3.69 -2.74 7.49
C LEU A 68 -4.37 -3.78 8.39
N ASN A 69 -5.15 -4.70 7.82
CA ASN A 69 -5.79 -5.76 8.60
C ASN A 69 -4.75 -6.64 9.31
N ASN A 70 -3.71 -7.07 8.59
CA ASN A 70 -2.63 -7.86 9.17
C ASN A 70 -1.92 -7.11 10.32
N LEU A 71 -1.71 -5.80 10.17
CA LEU A 71 -1.14 -4.98 11.24
C LEU A 71 -2.07 -4.95 12.46
N VAL A 72 -3.37 -4.77 12.26
CA VAL A 72 -4.37 -4.78 13.35
C VAL A 72 -4.38 -6.12 14.06
N ASP A 73 -4.35 -7.24 13.34
CA ASP A 73 -4.32 -8.58 13.92
C ASP A 73 -3.09 -8.79 14.81
N ILE A 74 -1.91 -8.33 14.36
CA ILE A 74 -0.66 -8.41 15.13
C ILE A 74 -0.73 -7.57 16.42
N LEU A 75 -1.40 -6.42 16.38
CA LEU A 75 -1.58 -5.53 17.53
C LEU A 75 -2.58 -6.11 18.54
N MET A 76 -3.67 -6.73 18.06
CA MET A 76 -4.69 -7.35 18.92
C MET A 76 -4.15 -8.57 19.68
N GLY A 77 -3.10 -9.22 19.16
CA GLY A 77 -2.42 -10.35 19.82
C GLY A 77 -1.39 -9.96 20.89
N LYS A 78 -1.24 -8.68 21.25
CA LYS A 78 -0.26 -8.19 22.23
C LYS A 78 -0.91 -7.29 23.29
N GLU A 79 -0.21 -7.06 24.39
CA GLU A 79 -0.62 -6.06 25.38
C GLU A 79 -0.37 -4.64 24.85
N PRO A 80 -1.39 -3.77 24.80
CA PRO A 80 -1.26 -2.46 24.20
C PRO A 80 -0.69 -1.42 25.17
N SER A 81 0.18 -0.56 24.66
CA SER A 81 0.60 0.69 25.29
C SER A 81 0.54 1.83 24.26
N TYR A 82 0.03 2.99 24.66
CA TYR A 82 -0.26 4.09 23.73
C TYR A 82 0.46 5.37 24.12
N ILE A 83 1.21 5.94 23.18
CA ILE A 83 1.77 7.28 23.27
C ILE A 83 1.06 8.16 22.25
N ARG A 84 0.46 9.26 22.70
CA ARG A 84 -0.22 10.23 21.83
C ARG A 84 0.65 11.47 21.66
N CYS A 85 1.26 11.60 20.48
CA CYS A 85 2.05 12.79 20.14
C CYS A 85 1.13 13.96 19.76
N ILE A 86 1.45 15.17 20.24
CA ILE A 86 0.75 16.41 19.88
C ILE A 86 1.66 17.23 18.98
N LYS A 87 1.13 17.66 17.82
CA LYS A 87 1.82 18.61 16.94
C LYS A 87 1.74 20.01 17.57
N PRO A 88 2.85 20.67 17.94
CA PRO A 88 2.80 21.94 18.66
C PRO A 88 2.27 23.08 17.78
N ASN A 89 2.67 23.10 16.51
CA ASN A 89 2.14 24.02 15.50
C ASN A 89 2.48 23.52 14.09
N ASP A 90 1.82 24.09 13.07
CA ASP A 90 2.07 23.79 11.65
C ASP A 90 3.31 24.48 11.08
N PHE A 91 3.74 25.57 11.69
CA PHE A 91 4.78 26.46 11.15
C PHE A 91 6.19 26.16 11.65
N LYS A 92 6.34 25.16 12.52
CA LYS A 92 7.60 24.81 13.22
C LYS A 92 8.27 26.02 13.89
N ILE A 93 7.47 26.98 14.35
CA ILE A 93 7.98 28.15 15.07
C ILE A 93 8.21 27.72 16.53
N SER A 94 9.41 28.01 17.03
CA SER A 94 9.85 27.73 18.41
C SER A 94 9.43 28.83 19.37
#